data_AF-A0A949ZDT2-F1
#
_entry.id   AF-A0A949ZDT2-F1
#
_cell.length_a   1.000
_cell.length_b   1.000
_cell.length_c   1.000
_cell.angle_alpha   90.00
_cell.angle_beta   90.00
_cell.angle_gamma   90.00
#
_symmetry.space_group_name_H-M   'P 1'
#
loop_
_entity.id
_entity.type
_entity.pdbx_description
1 polymer ?
#
loop_
_entity_poly.entity_id
_entity_poly.type
_entity_poly.pdbx_seq_one_letter_code
_entity_poly.pdbx_strand_id
1 'polypeptide(L)'
;MTRSLRRAIPAVVCAICIAGVGSGRAQADSTPTPAPAMQPLTVHTLPRPSTEPAPTPAPPPHQPTPSASPSTRAFTGALGSVLIAGCDWAPDVPDCADLNVYGNGTDLTNMQCGGPDACTYGPEYQCTELAQRYAAHAWGTPDRWDGYGGDSGNAYQLWDAAAALPTPLQRFPNGGDVAPAPGDVIVFGQTADDAAGHAAVVRSVSDTGVIIVEQNADPSGTETVSRDGATLSWKLPVLGWVRPFPKAAAATAPDSRWFTHLR
;
A
#
# COMPACT_ATOMS: atom_id res chain seq x y z
N MET A 1 41.35 -30.87 -26.72
CA MET A 1 40.10 -31.37 -27.34
C MET A 1 39.40 -32.27 -26.32
N THR A 2 38.59 -31.71 -25.45
CA THR A 2 37.94 -32.41 -24.33
C THR A 2 36.44 -32.18 -24.43
N ARG A 3 35.70 -33.26 -24.71
CA ARG A 3 34.26 -33.26 -25.01
C ARG A 3 33.43 -33.07 -23.74
N SER A 4 32.51 -32.13 -23.85
CA SER A 4 31.39 -31.85 -22.94
C SER A 4 30.44 -33.05 -22.89
N LEU A 5 30.17 -33.57 -21.69
CA LEU A 5 29.10 -34.52 -21.40
C LEU A 5 27.92 -33.73 -20.80
N ARG A 6 26.94 -33.40 -21.65
CA ARG A 6 25.62 -32.92 -21.22
C ARG A 6 24.79 -34.13 -20.78
N ARG A 7 24.46 -34.22 -19.48
CA ARG A 7 23.43 -35.13 -18.98
C ARG A 7 22.06 -34.45 -19.13
N ALA A 8 21.20 -35.07 -19.92
CA ALA A 8 19.78 -34.73 -20.02
C ALA A 8 19.03 -35.27 -18.79
N ILE A 9 18.19 -34.43 -18.20
CA ILE A 9 17.24 -34.79 -17.13
C ILE A 9 15.88 -35.04 -17.81
N PRO A 10 15.20 -36.17 -17.55
CA PRO A 10 13.89 -36.42 -18.15
C PRO A 10 12.80 -35.61 -17.44
N ALA A 11 11.97 -34.95 -18.25
CA ALA A 11 10.74 -34.31 -17.82
C ALA A 11 9.72 -35.37 -17.37
N VAL A 12 9.29 -35.28 -16.11
CA VAL A 12 8.13 -36.02 -15.60
C VAL A 12 6.90 -35.17 -15.87
N VAL A 13 6.21 -35.49 -16.95
CA VAL A 13 4.87 -34.98 -17.27
C VAL A 13 3.88 -35.81 -16.44
N CYS A 14 3.34 -35.23 -15.37
CA CYS A 14 2.23 -35.82 -14.65
C CYS A 14 0.92 -35.33 -15.29
N ALA A 15 0.27 -36.24 -16.01
CA ALA A 15 -1.07 -36.06 -16.54
C ALA A 15 -2.08 -36.12 -15.39
N ILE A 16 -2.88 -35.07 -15.22
CA ILE A 16 -4.09 -35.12 -14.39
C ILE A 16 -5.31 -35.02 -15.33
N CYS A 17 -6.19 -36.00 -15.14
CA CYS A 17 -7.35 -36.29 -15.96
C CYS A 17 -8.38 -35.16 -15.99
N ILE A 18 -8.88 -34.89 -17.20
CA ILE A 18 -10.09 -34.13 -17.46
C ILE A 18 -11.28 -35.08 -17.33
N ALA A 19 -12.21 -34.79 -16.41
CA ALA A 19 -13.58 -35.28 -16.47
C ALA A 19 -14.50 -34.10 -16.11
N GLY A 20 -15.25 -33.65 -17.11
CA GLY A 20 -16.22 -32.58 -16.96
C GLY A 20 -17.64 -33.08 -16.71
N VAL A 21 -18.49 -32.07 -16.51
CA VAL A 21 -19.94 -32.02 -16.73
C VAL A 21 -20.82 -32.42 -15.53
N GLY A 22 -21.16 -31.39 -14.75
CA GLY A 22 -22.29 -31.36 -13.82
C GLY A 22 -22.91 -29.97 -13.82
N SER A 23 -23.71 -29.67 -14.84
CA SER A 23 -24.48 -28.42 -14.96
C SER A 23 -25.69 -28.47 -14.02
N GLY A 24 -25.61 -27.75 -12.90
CA GLY A 24 -26.74 -27.45 -12.02
C GLY A 24 -26.91 -25.94 -11.87
N ARG A 25 -27.55 -25.28 -12.84
CA ARG A 25 -27.98 -23.89 -12.71
C ARG A 25 -29.31 -23.87 -11.97
N ALA A 26 -29.30 -23.45 -10.71
CA ALA A 26 -30.49 -22.98 -10.03
C ALA A 26 -30.86 -21.60 -10.63
N GLN A 27 -31.98 -21.54 -11.35
CA GLN A 27 -32.61 -20.30 -11.78
C GLN A 27 -33.19 -19.61 -10.54
N ALA A 28 -32.60 -18.45 -10.19
CA ALA A 28 -33.26 -17.48 -9.33
C ALA A 28 -34.33 -16.77 -10.16
N ASP A 29 -35.56 -16.88 -9.69
CA ASP A 29 -36.77 -16.27 -10.23
C ASP A 29 -36.77 -14.77 -9.87
N SER A 30 -36.42 -13.93 -10.84
CA SER A 30 -36.44 -12.47 -10.70
C SER A 30 -37.66 -11.92 -11.43
N THR A 31 -38.79 -11.84 -10.74
CA THR A 31 -39.95 -11.05 -11.16
C THR A 31 -39.58 -9.56 -11.24
N PRO A 32 -39.80 -8.87 -12.37
CA PRO A 32 -39.56 -7.44 -12.47
C PRO A 32 -40.64 -6.65 -11.73
N THR A 33 -40.23 -5.87 -10.72
CA THR A 33 -41.07 -4.88 -10.06
C THR A 33 -41.42 -3.74 -11.04
N PRO A 34 -42.71 -3.39 -11.23
CA PRO A 34 -43.09 -2.26 -12.07
C PRO A 34 -42.71 -0.92 -11.43
N ALA A 35 -42.16 -0.03 -12.26
CA ALA A 35 -41.80 1.33 -11.92
C ALA A 35 -43.03 2.15 -11.44
N PRO A 36 -42.89 2.99 -10.40
CA PRO A 36 -43.95 3.90 -10.00
C PRO A 36 -44.12 5.03 -11.02
N ALA A 37 -45.38 5.25 -11.43
CA ALA A 37 -45.80 6.29 -12.36
C ALA A 37 -45.55 7.71 -11.79
N MET A 38 -45.04 8.59 -12.66
CA MET A 38 -44.95 10.03 -12.41
C MET A 38 -46.34 10.60 -12.12
N GLN A 39 -46.48 11.29 -10.99
CA GLN A 39 -47.64 12.14 -10.71
C GLN A 39 -47.37 13.58 -11.15
N PRO A 40 -48.35 14.29 -11.72
CA PRO A 40 -48.20 15.68 -12.10
C PRO A 40 -48.13 16.58 -10.86
N LEU A 41 -47.10 17.45 -10.82
CA LEU A 41 -46.93 18.48 -9.80
C LEU A 41 -48.12 19.44 -9.81
N THR A 42 -48.87 19.44 -8.72
CA THR A 42 -49.91 20.43 -8.44
C THR A 42 -49.25 21.72 -7.97
N VAL A 43 -49.49 22.82 -8.69
CA VAL A 43 -49.01 24.16 -8.36
C VAL A 43 -49.77 24.67 -7.13
N HIS A 44 -49.09 24.76 -5.99
CA HIS A 44 -49.56 25.52 -4.85
C HIS A 44 -49.14 26.99 -4.96
N THR A 45 -50.13 27.86 -5.07
CA THR A 45 -50.03 29.32 -5.00
C THR A 45 -49.61 29.74 -3.59
N LEU A 46 -48.45 30.38 -3.47
CA LEU A 46 -47.96 30.99 -2.22
C LEU A 46 -48.66 32.34 -1.96
N PRO A 47 -48.95 32.68 -0.68
CA PRO A 47 -49.50 33.98 -0.31
C PRO A 47 -48.46 35.11 -0.41
N ARG A 48 -49.01 36.30 -0.65
CA ARG A 48 -48.41 37.60 -0.92
C ARG A 48 -47.44 38.07 0.19
N PRO A 49 -46.22 38.54 -0.13
CA PRO A 49 -45.34 39.16 0.84
C PRO A 49 -45.76 40.60 1.16
N SER A 50 -45.65 40.94 2.45
CA SER A 50 -45.85 42.25 3.04
C SER A 50 -44.86 43.29 2.51
N THR A 51 -45.32 44.53 2.44
CA THR A 51 -44.58 45.74 2.06
C THR A 51 -43.40 46.02 3.00
N GLU A 52 -42.19 46.07 2.43
CA GLU A 52 -40.96 46.56 3.07
C GLU A 52 -40.40 47.77 2.26
N PRO A 53 -39.72 48.76 2.89
CA PRO A 53 -39.41 50.06 2.28
C PRO A 53 -38.31 50.04 1.21
N ALA A 54 -38.25 51.15 0.47
CA ALA A 54 -37.42 51.38 -0.72
C ALA A 54 -35.89 51.17 -0.55
N PRO A 55 -35.18 50.79 -1.64
CA PRO A 55 -33.82 50.27 -1.59
C PRO A 55 -32.71 51.32 -1.46
N THR A 56 -31.68 50.97 -0.70
CA THR A 56 -30.35 51.59 -0.66
C THR A 56 -29.59 51.32 -1.98
N PRO A 57 -28.76 52.25 -2.50
CA PRO A 57 -28.03 52.05 -3.76
C PRO A 57 -27.12 50.82 -3.74
N ALA A 58 -27.17 50.06 -4.83
CA ALA A 58 -26.50 48.78 -5.00
C ALA A 58 -24.96 48.89 -4.98
N PRO A 59 -24.25 47.93 -4.37
CA PRO A 59 -22.80 47.78 -4.53
C PRO A 59 -22.46 47.35 -5.98
N PRO A 60 -21.23 47.62 -6.45
CA PRO A 60 -20.81 47.30 -7.82
C PRO A 60 -20.94 45.79 -8.12
N PRO A 61 -21.15 45.40 -9.39
CA PRO A 61 -21.44 44.02 -9.77
C PRO A 61 -20.32 43.10 -9.29
N HIS A 62 -20.68 42.18 -8.39
CA HIS A 62 -19.84 41.06 -8.03
C HIS A 62 -19.54 40.26 -9.30
N GLN A 63 -18.26 40.20 -9.63
CA GLN A 63 -17.66 39.34 -10.63
C GLN A 63 -18.25 37.92 -10.48
N PRO A 64 -18.62 37.21 -11.57
CA PRO A 64 -19.07 35.84 -11.47
C PRO A 64 -17.98 35.03 -10.75
N THR A 65 -18.33 34.51 -9.57
CA THR A 65 -17.53 33.51 -8.88
C THR A 65 -17.30 32.36 -9.86
N PRO A 66 -16.06 31.90 -10.07
CA PRO A 66 -15.86 30.66 -10.80
C PRO A 66 -16.51 29.54 -10.00
N SER A 67 -17.68 29.11 -10.46
CA SER A 67 -18.25 27.81 -10.13
C SER A 67 -17.33 26.76 -10.77
N ALA A 68 -16.34 26.34 -10.01
CA ALA A 68 -15.67 25.07 -10.19
C ALA A 68 -15.60 24.45 -8.80
N SER A 69 -16.40 23.42 -8.57
CA SER A 69 -16.18 22.52 -7.44
C SER A 69 -14.76 21.98 -7.57
N PRO A 70 -13.85 22.21 -6.61
CA PRO A 70 -12.61 21.47 -6.63
C PRO A 70 -12.97 20.04 -6.24
N SER A 71 -12.75 19.09 -7.14
CA SER A 71 -12.29 17.79 -6.65
C SER A 71 -10.95 18.09 -5.99
N THR A 72 -10.96 18.37 -4.68
CA THR A 72 -9.74 18.51 -3.89
C THR A 72 -9.10 17.13 -3.84
N ARG A 73 -8.29 16.81 -4.86
CA ARG A 73 -7.34 15.70 -4.78
C ARG A 73 -6.49 15.92 -3.53
N ALA A 74 -6.31 14.87 -2.75
CA ALA A 74 -5.50 14.94 -1.54
C ALA A 74 -4.07 15.37 -1.92
N PHE A 75 -3.63 16.49 -1.38
CA PHE A 75 -2.26 16.97 -1.51
C PHE A 75 -1.36 16.13 -0.60
N THR A 76 -0.32 15.53 -1.15
CA THR A 76 0.59 14.62 -0.41
C THR A 76 1.99 15.22 -0.23
N GLY A 77 2.08 16.55 -0.24
CA GLY A 77 3.34 17.28 -0.29
C GLY A 77 3.68 17.76 -1.71
N ALA A 78 4.62 18.69 -1.83
CA ALA A 78 5.06 19.17 -3.14
C ALA A 78 5.79 18.03 -3.87
N LEU A 79 5.53 17.87 -5.17
CA LEU A 79 6.11 16.78 -5.94
C LEU A 79 7.64 16.81 -5.85
N GLY A 80 8.23 15.72 -5.34
CA GLY A 80 9.68 15.57 -5.19
C GLY A 80 10.32 16.37 -4.07
N SER A 81 9.55 17.10 -3.25
CA SER A 81 10.12 17.71 -2.04
C SER A 81 10.34 16.64 -0.96
N VAL A 82 11.48 16.70 -0.29
CA VAL A 82 11.74 15.85 0.90
C VAL A 82 10.78 16.27 2.01
N LEU A 83 9.92 15.34 2.44
CA LEU A 83 9.03 15.47 3.60
C LEU A 83 9.75 15.05 4.88
N ILE A 84 10.54 13.97 4.80
CA ILE A 84 11.32 13.42 5.92
C ILE A 84 12.67 12.98 5.37
N ALA A 85 13.76 13.41 6.01
CA ALA A 85 15.10 12.94 5.65
C ALA A 85 15.27 11.47 6.07
N GLY A 86 15.87 10.65 5.21
CA GLY A 86 15.89 9.21 5.41
C GLY A 86 16.57 8.76 6.71
N CYS A 87 17.70 9.36 7.06
CA CYS A 87 18.39 9.07 8.32
C CYS A 87 17.66 9.57 9.58
N ASP A 88 16.64 10.43 9.46
CA ASP A 88 15.86 10.87 10.62
C ASP A 88 14.82 9.82 11.06
N TRP A 89 14.42 8.92 10.15
CA TRP A 89 13.40 7.91 10.43
C TRP A 89 13.94 6.47 10.37
N ALA A 90 15.01 6.22 9.62
CA ALA A 90 15.66 4.91 9.48
C ALA A 90 17.19 5.00 9.70
N PRO A 91 17.68 5.51 10.84
CA PRO A 91 19.12 5.74 11.06
C PRO A 91 19.98 4.47 11.04
N ASP A 92 19.39 3.32 11.33
CA ASP A 92 20.10 2.03 11.41
C ASP A 92 20.17 1.30 10.05
N VAL A 93 19.55 1.85 9.00
CA VAL A 93 19.58 1.25 7.65
C VAL A 93 20.81 1.74 6.89
N PRO A 94 21.59 0.85 6.24
CA PRO A 94 22.68 1.25 5.38
C PRO A 94 22.23 2.26 4.32
N ASP A 95 23.06 3.29 4.10
CA ASP A 95 22.78 4.36 3.15
C ASP A 95 21.43 5.05 3.40
N CYS A 96 21.07 5.24 4.68
CA CYS A 96 19.80 5.87 5.09
C CYS A 96 19.54 7.23 4.45
N ALA A 97 20.54 7.92 3.91
CA ALA A 97 20.36 9.17 3.18
C ALA A 97 19.53 8.99 1.89
N ASP A 98 19.54 7.79 1.33
CA ASP A 98 18.77 7.40 0.15
C ASP A 98 17.33 6.98 0.51
N LEU A 99 16.95 7.01 1.79
CA LEU A 99 15.61 6.69 2.29
C LEU A 99 14.73 7.91 2.52
N ASN A 100 15.01 9.04 1.86
CA ASN A 100 14.15 10.21 1.95
C ASN A 100 12.71 9.86 1.54
N VAL A 101 11.76 10.47 2.25
CA VAL A 101 10.33 10.41 1.95
C VAL A 101 9.99 11.64 1.15
N TYR A 102 9.40 11.46 -0.02
CA TYR A 102 9.11 12.55 -0.94
C TYR A 102 7.61 12.78 -1.09
N GLY A 103 7.24 14.04 -1.35
CA GLY A 103 5.86 14.39 -1.69
C GLY A 103 5.51 13.92 -3.10
N ASN A 104 4.29 13.39 -3.28
CA ASN A 104 3.81 12.91 -4.58
C ASN A 104 2.93 13.93 -5.33
N GLY A 105 2.85 15.17 -4.83
CA GLY A 105 2.08 16.23 -5.46
C GLY A 105 0.57 16.10 -5.23
N THR A 106 -0.19 16.67 -6.17
CA THR A 106 -1.67 16.66 -6.18
C THR A 106 -2.25 15.61 -7.13
N ASP A 107 -1.40 14.91 -7.89
CA ASP A 107 -1.82 13.82 -8.76
C ASP A 107 -1.26 12.50 -8.22
N LEU A 108 -2.08 11.78 -7.46
CA LEU A 108 -1.71 10.48 -6.87
C LEU A 108 -1.41 9.41 -7.92
N THR A 109 -1.75 9.67 -9.20
CA THR A 109 -1.45 8.80 -10.35
C THR A 109 -0.16 9.19 -11.05
N ASN A 110 0.63 10.11 -10.49
CA ASN A 110 1.92 10.44 -11.07
C ASN A 110 2.84 9.21 -10.99
N MET A 111 3.17 8.65 -12.16
CA MET A 111 4.01 7.46 -12.32
C MET A 111 5.29 7.82 -13.08
N GLN A 112 5.72 9.09 -12.98
CA GLN A 112 6.87 9.59 -13.71
C GLN A 112 8.18 9.05 -13.13
N CYS A 113 9.19 9.03 -13.99
CA CYS A 113 10.57 8.70 -13.66
C CYS A 113 11.44 9.90 -13.97
N GLY A 114 12.22 10.37 -13.00
CA GLY A 114 13.12 11.51 -13.17
C GLY A 114 13.64 12.14 -11.87
N GLY A 115 13.25 11.58 -10.74
CA GLY A 115 13.79 11.81 -9.41
C GLY A 115 15.11 11.05 -9.17
N PRO A 116 15.57 11.03 -7.92
CA PRO A 116 16.91 10.58 -7.56
C PRO A 116 17.17 9.10 -7.89
N ASP A 117 16.14 8.26 -7.85
CA ASP A 117 16.25 6.82 -8.07
C ASP A 117 15.87 6.40 -9.49
N ALA A 118 15.42 7.34 -10.34
CA ALA A 118 15.04 7.12 -11.73
C ALA A 118 14.11 5.90 -11.93
N CYS A 119 13.16 5.72 -11.00
CA CYS A 119 12.24 4.58 -10.90
C CYS A 119 12.88 3.20 -10.64
N THR A 120 14.08 3.12 -10.06
CA THR A 120 14.72 1.84 -9.71
C THR A 120 13.76 0.95 -8.90
N TYR A 121 13.07 1.51 -7.91
CA TYR A 121 12.17 0.80 -7.00
C TYR A 121 10.68 0.82 -7.39
N GLY A 122 10.36 1.32 -8.58
CA GLY A 122 8.99 1.55 -9.05
C GLY A 122 8.74 3.03 -9.35
N PRO A 123 7.50 3.42 -9.72
CA PRO A 123 7.19 4.79 -10.07
C PRO A 123 7.37 5.77 -8.90
N GLU A 124 8.08 6.86 -9.12
CA GLU A 124 8.29 7.91 -8.11
C GLU A 124 7.00 8.74 -7.96
N TYR A 125 6.54 9.14 -6.77
CA TYR A 125 6.94 8.82 -5.40
C TYR A 125 5.80 8.04 -4.74
N GLN A 126 5.59 6.81 -5.21
CA GLN A 126 4.47 5.98 -4.81
C GLN A 126 4.71 5.29 -3.47
N CYS A 127 3.64 4.82 -2.83
CA CYS A 127 3.74 4.05 -1.58
C CYS A 127 4.50 2.74 -1.77
N THR A 128 4.33 2.09 -2.94
CA THR A 128 5.06 0.88 -3.33
C THR A 128 6.54 1.14 -3.60
N GLU A 129 6.89 2.32 -4.09
CA GLU A 129 8.27 2.74 -4.34
C GLU A 129 9.03 2.82 -3.02
N LEU A 130 8.51 3.55 -2.02
CA LEU A 130 9.17 3.66 -0.71
C LEU A 130 9.27 2.30 -0.01
N ALA A 131 8.21 1.47 -0.07
CA ALA A 131 8.22 0.15 0.56
C ALA A 131 9.30 -0.77 -0.03
N GLN A 132 9.45 -0.78 -1.35
CA GLN A 132 10.46 -1.59 -2.04
C GLN A 132 11.88 -1.02 -1.87
N ARG A 133 12.04 0.32 -1.96
CA ARG A 133 13.32 0.99 -1.68
C ARG A 133 13.80 0.72 -0.27
N TYR A 134 12.93 0.89 0.73
CA TYR A 134 13.26 0.52 2.11
C TYR A 134 13.68 -0.95 2.23
N ALA A 135 12.91 -1.88 1.66
CA ALA A 135 13.21 -3.31 1.73
C ALA A 135 14.55 -3.66 1.06
N ALA A 136 14.89 -3.01 -0.07
CA ALA A 136 16.16 -3.21 -0.74
C ALA A 136 17.33 -2.76 0.15
N HIS A 137 17.27 -1.55 0.70
CA HIS A 137 18.33 -1.02 1.57
C HIS A 137 18.42 -1.73 2.93
N ALA A 138 17.29 -2.01 3.57
CA ALA A 138 17.26 -2.60 4.90
C ALA A 138 17.52 -4.11 4.90
N TRP A 139 17.07 -4.82 3.87
CA TRP A 139 17.00 -6.29 3.87
C TRP A 139 17.71 -6.94 2.68
N GLY A 140 18.14 -6.18 1.67
CA GLY A 140 18.75 -6.71 0.46
C GLY A 140 17.77 -7.46 -0.44
N THR A 141 16.48 -7.10 -0.41
CA THR A 141 15.53 -7.60 -1.42
C THR A 141 15.88 -7.07 -2.81
N PRO A 142 15.41 -7.71 -3.90
CA PRO A 142 15.43 -7.09 -5.21
C PRO A 142 14.76 -5.70 -5.18
N ASP A 143 15.24 -4.78 -6.01
CA ASP A 143 14.73 -3.41 -6.11
C ASP A 143 13.24 -3.37 -6.47
N ARG A 144 12.79 -4.36 -7.26
CA ARG A 144 11.38 -4.56 -7.61
C ARG A 144 10.95 -5.98 -7.31
N TRP A 145 9.79 -6.10 -6.68
CA TRP A 145 9.24 -7.38 -6.27
C TRP A 145 8.46 -8.02 -7.42
N ASP A 146 8.82 -9.23 -7.81
CA ASP A 146 8.05 -9.96 -8.81
C ASP A 146 6.64 -10.29 -8.27
N GLY A 147 5.62 -10.18 -9.11
CA GLY A 147 4.24 -10.54 -8.77
C GLY A 147 3.36 -9.42 -8.22
N TYR A 148 3.89 -8.22 -7.94
CA TYR A 148 3.03 -7.07 -7.58
C TYR A 148 2.42 -6.34 -8.78
N GLY A 149 2.82 -6.68 -10.02
CA GLY A 149 2.32 -6.06 -11.26
C GLY A 149 3.27 -5.03 -11.89
N GLY A 150 4.48 -4.87 -11.33
CA GLY A 150 5.49 -3.95 -11.84
C GLY A 150 5.04 -2.50 -11.72
N ASP A 151 5.39 -1.65 -12.70
CA ASP A 151 5.05 -0.22 -12.65
C ASP A 151 3.55 0.07 -12.56
N SER A 152 2.69 -0.86 -12.99
CA SER A 152 1.21 -0.74 -12.90
C SER A 152 0.60 -1.57 -11.77
N GLY A 153 1.45 -2.05 -10.86
CA GLY A 153 1.05 -2.89 -9.74
C GLY A 153 0.34 -2.13 -8.64
N ASN A 154 -0.61 -2.80 -7.99
CA ASN A 154 -1.33 -2.29 -6.84
C ASN A 154 -0.61 -2.68 -5.54
N ALA A 155 -0.60 -1.78 -4.56
CA ALA A 155 0.13 -1.98 -3.30
C ALA A 155 -0.32 -3.22 -2.53
N TYR A 156 -1.60 -3.57 -2.55
CA TYR A 156 -2.09 -4.78 -1.88
C TYR A 156 -1.42 -6.07 -2.39
N GLN A 157 -0.93 -6.07 -3.64
CA GLN A 157 -0.28 -7.23 -4.27
C GLN A 157 1.11 -7.50 -3.68
N LEU A 158 1.72 -6.52 -3.00
CA LEU A 158 2.97 -6.72 -2.25
C LEU A 158 2.84 -7.82 -1.19
N TRP A 159 1.62 -8.06 -0.68
CA TRP A 159 1.35 -9.12 0.30
C TRP A 159 1.69 -10.51 -0.23
N ASP A 160 1.31 -10.85 -1.46
CA ASP A 160 1.64 -12.15 -2.05
C ASP A 160 3.04 -12.15 -2.67
N ALA A 161 3.47 -11.02 -3.27
CA ALA A 161 4.80 -10.86 -3.83
C ALA A 161 5.91 -11.10 -2.79
N ALA A 162 5.71 -10.67 -1.53
CA ALA A 162 6.65 -10.87 -0.43
C ALA A 162 7.07 -12.34 -0.24
N ALA A 163 6.14 -13.28 -0.42
CA ALA A 163 6.40 -14.71 -0.27
C ALA A 163 7.03 -15.34 -1.53
N ALA A 164 6.95 -14.65 -2.67
CA ALA A 164 7.47 -15.09 -3.96
C ALA A 164 8.89 -14.59 -4.25
N LEU A 165 9.45 -13.72 -3.40
CA LEU A 165 10.81 -13.20 -3.56
C LEU A 165 11.86 -14.33 -3.55
N PRO A 166 13.02 -14.13 -4.23
CA PRO A 166 14.12 -15.10 -4.20
C PRO A 166 14.56 -15.47 -2.77
N THR A 167 14.54 -14.48 -1.87
CA THR A 167 14.58 -14.69 -0.42
C THR A 167 13.19 -14.30 0.12
N PRO A 168 12.30 -15.28 0.38
CA PRO A 168 10.96 -14.97 0.84
C PRO A 168 10.95 -14.22 2.17
N LEU A 169 10.03 -13.27 2.30
CA LEU A 169 9.76 -12.61 3.58
C LEU A 169 8.71 -13.37 4.38
N GLN A 170 8.77 -13.24 5.70
CA GLN A 170 7.70 -13.71 6.58
C GLN A 170 6.49 -12.80 6.43
N ARG A 171 5.30 -13.39 6.46
CA ARG A 171 4.02 -12.69 6.43
C ARG A 171 3.29 -12.89 7.74
N PHE A 172 2.92 -11.81 8.40
CA PHE A 172 2.18 -11.82 9.65
C PHE A 172 0.80 -11.22 9.40
N PRO A 173 -0.26 -12.05 9.32
CA PRO A 173 -1.60 -11.56 9.04
C PRO A 173 -2.08 -10.68 10.19
N ASN A 174 -2.85 -9.65 9.84
CA ASN A 174 -3.45 -8.77 10.83
C ASN A 174 -4.36 -9.55 11.80
N GLY A 175 -4.22 -9.31 13.11
CA GLY A 175 -4.94 -10.05 14.14
C GLY A 175 -4.40 -11.46 14.42
N GLY A 176 -3.21 -11.81 13.90
CA GLY A 176 -2.51 -13.05 14.23
C GLY A 176 -1.82 -13.01 15.61
N ASP A 177 -0.82 -13.87 15.81
CA ASP A 177 -0.15 -14.03 17.12
C ASP A 177 1.12 -13.17 17.28
N VAL A 178 1.55 -12.53 16.20
CA VAL A 178 2.76 -11.71 16.18
C VAL A 178 2.31 -10.26 16.12
N ALA A 179 2.96 -9.38 16.87
CA ALA A 179 2.73 -7.93 16.78
C ALA A 179 3.67 -7.30 15.74
N PRO A 180 3.29 -6.14 15.15
CA PRO A 180 4.19 -5.38 14.31
C PRO A 180 5.39 -4.86 15.12
N ALA A 181 6.50 -4.65 14.46
CA ALA A 181 7.73 -4.11 15.03
C ALA A 181 8.31 -3.01 14.13
N PRO A 182 9.18 -2.13 14.67
CA PRO A 182 9.98 -1.22 13.87
C PRO A 182 10.66 -1.93 12.70
N GLY A 183 10.54 -1.32 11.52
CA GLY A 183 11.05 -1.82 10.25
C GLY A 183 10.10 -2.71 9.48
N ASP A 184 9.02 -3.23 10.04
CA ASP A 184 8.07 -4.04 9.27
C ASP A 184 7.43 -3.20 8.13
N VAL A 185 7.19 -3.82 6.96
CA VAL A 185 6.38 -3.20 5.90
C VAL A 185 4.94 -3.67 6.06
N ILE A 186 4.03 -2.74 6.36
CA ILE A 186 2.58 -3.00 6.42
C ILE A 186 2.01 -2.94 5.01
N VAL A 187 1.15 -3.91 4.68
CA VAL A 187 0.40 -3.94 3.43
C VAL A 187 -1.09 -3.78 3.71
N PHE A 188 -1.71 -2.81 3.04
CA PHE A 188 -3.12 -2.51 3.13
C PHE A 188 -3.85 -2.99 1.87
N GLY A 189 -5.04 -3.54 2.06
CA GLY A 189 -5.92 -4.03 1.01
C GLY A 189 -6.66 -2.90 0.30
N GLN A 190 -7.25 -3.27 -0.84
CA GLN A 190 -8.10 -2.38 -1.64
C GLN A 190 -9.49 -2.20 -1.03
N THR A 191 -10.14 -1.10 -1.39
CA THR A 191 -11.56 -0.80 -1.18
C THR A 191 -12.20 -0.39 -2.50
N ALA A 192 -13.50 -0.04 -2.49
CA ALA A 192 -14.15 0.52 -3.68
C ALA A 192 -13.60 1.90 -4.07
N ASP A 193 -13.18 2.70 -3.07
CA ASP A 193 -12.67 4.05 -3.24
C ASP A 193 -11.14 4.09 -3.43
N ASP A 194 -10.46 2.97 -3.14
CA ASP A 194 -9.02 2.79 -3.32
C ASP A 194 -8.74 1.38 -3.85
N ALA A 195 -8.68 1.25 -5.18
CA ALA A 195 -8.42 -0.04 -5.83
C ALA A 195 -6.94 -0.49 -5.72
N ALA A 196 -6.03 0.42 -5.37
CA ALA A 196 -4.60 0.11 -5.28
C ALA A 196 -4.24 -0.48 -3.91
N GLY A 197 -4.98 -0.12 -2.86
CA GLY A 197 -4.55 -0.34 -1.49
C GLY A 197 -3.34 0.56 -1.17
N HIS A 198 -2.59 0.20 -0.13
CA HIS A 198 -1.46 1.02 0.31
C HIS A 198 -0.33 0.18 0.90
N ALA A 199 0.85 0.78 1.08
CA ALA A 199 1.96 0.19 1.80
C ALA A 199 2.73 1.27 2.57
N ALA A 200 3.22 0.91 3.76
CA ALA A 200 3.98 1.84 4.61
C ALA A 200 4.97 1.08 5.50
N VAL A 201 6.02 1.78 5.95
CA VAL A 201 7.06 1.20 6.82
C VAL A 201 6.78 1.58 8.27
N VAL A 202 6.87 0.62 9.18
CA VAL A 202 6.73 0.88 10.61
C VAL A 202 7.97 1.58 11.15
N ARG A 203 7.80 2.81 11.66
CA ARG A 203 8.88 3.53 12.34
C ARG A 203 8.95 3.17 13.82
N SER A 204 7.82 3.15 14.51
CA SER A 204 7.78 2.86 15.94
C SER A 204 6.44 2.27 16.35
N VAL A 205 6.45 1.47 17.42
CA VAL A 205 5.26 0.80 17.96
C VAL A 205 5.09 1.17 19.42
N SER A 206 3.87 1.53 19.81
CA SER A 206 3.41 1.70 21.19
C SER A 206 2.28 0.72 21.48
N ASP A 207 1.80 0.65 22.72
CA ASP A 207 0.72 -0.26 23.11
C ASP A 207 -0.58 -0.04 22.30
N THR A 208 -0.85 1.20 21.90
CA THR A 208 -2.11 1.61 21.25
C THR A 208 -1.95 2.10 19.82
N GLY A 209 -0.72 2.21 19.31
CA GLY A 209 -0.50 2.75 17.98
C GLY A 209 0.80 2.31 17.33
N VAL A 210 0.83 2.46 16.02
CA VAL A 210 2.00 2.28 15.17
C VAL A 210 2.20 3.58 14.39
N ILE A 211 3.39 4.17 14.50
CA ILE A 211 3.78 5.28 13.63
C ILE A 211 4.35 4.66 12.36
N ILE A 212 3.73 5.01 11.23
CA ILE A 212 4.16 4.58 9.91
C ILE A 212 4.83 5.73 9.15
N VAL A 213 5.69 5.38 8.21
CA VAL A 213 6.33 6.28 7.24
C VAL A 213 5.88 5.86 5.84
N GLU A 214 5.43 6.81 5.05
CA GLU A 214 4.71 6.56 3.80
C GLU A 214 4.90 7.68 2.77
N GLN A 215 4.68 7.33 1.50
CA GLN A 215 4.48 8.30 0.41
C GLN A 215 3.08 8.15 -0.18
N ASN A 216 2.62 9.16 -0.92
CA ASN A 216 1.35 9.14 -1.63
C ASN A 216 0.10 8.98 -0.72
N ALA A 217 0.16 9.46 0.52
CA ALA A 217 -0.98 9.42 1.45
C ALA A 217 -1.08 10.69 2.30
N ASP A 218 -0.25 10.85 3.33
CA ASP A 218 -0.22 12.06 4.18
C ASP A 218 0.90 13.03 3.78
N PRO A 219 0.66 14.36 3.70
CA PRO A 219 1.68 15.35 3.35
C PRO A 219 2.81 15.53 4.39
N SER A 220 2.70 14.98 5.60
CA SER A 220 3.80 14.91 6.55
C SER A 220 4.75 13.73 6.29
N GLY A 221 4.34 12.75 5.46
CA GLY A 221 5.05 11.49 5.25
C GLY A 221 4.92 10.49 6.40
N THR A 222 4.11 10.79 7.43
CA THR A 222 3.82 9.88 8.53
C THR A 222 2.35 9.86 8.91
N GLU A 223 1.87 8.73 9.43
CA GLU A 223 0.55 8.65 10.06
C GLU A 223 0.60 7.72 11.29
N THR A 224 -0.44 7.77 12.13
CA THR A 224 -0.63 6.81 13.22
C THR A 224 -1.71 5.81 12.84
N VAL A 225 -1.36 4.52 12.88
CA VAL A 225 -2.30 3.40 12.74
C VAL A 225 -2.68 2.91 14.14
N SER A 226 -3.97 2.77 14.41
CA SER A 226 -4.46 2.26 15.70
C SER A 226 -4.08 0.79 15.89
N ARG A 227 -3.68 0.42 17.11
CA ARG A 227 -3.24 -0.93 17.45
C ARG A 227 -3.94 -1.46 18.70
N ASP A 228 -4.32 -2.72 18.64
CA ASP A 228 -4.72 -3.56 19.78
C ASP A 228 -4.02 -4.93 19.66
N GLY A 229 -2.94 -5.12 20.43
CA GLY A 229 -2.11 -6.32 20.35
C GLY A 229 -1.47 -6.52 18.97
N ALA A 230 -1.93 -7.53 18.24
CA ALA A 230 -1.51 -7.85 16.86
C ALA A 230 -2.51 -7.34 15.80
N THR A 231 -3.55 -6.63 16.22
CA THR A 231 -4.57 -6.08 15.33
C THR A 231 -4.29 -4.61 15.08
N LEU A 232 -4.15 -4.25 13.81
CA LEU A 232 -4.08 -2.89 13.31
C LEU A 232 -5.40 -2.49 12.66
N SER A 233 -5.81 -1.25 12.90
CA SER A 233 -7.01 -0.64 12.31
C SER A 233 -6.66 0.71 11.70
N TRP A 234 -7.05 0.90 10.44
CA TRP A 234 -6.81 2.14 9.69
C TRP A 234 -7.91 2.38 8.64
N LYS A 235 -7.76 3.45 7.85
CA LYS A 235 -8.71 3.84 6.78
C LYS A 235 -8.86 2.80 5.67
N LEU A 236 -7.84 1.97 5.45
CA LEU A 236 -7.85 0.82 4.54
C LEU A 236 -7.78 -0.50 5.33
N PRO A 237 -8.35 -1.61 4.80
CA PRO A 237 -8.18 -2.93 5.40
C PRO A 237 -6.70 -3.26 5.56
N VAL A 238 -6.26 -3.66 6.75
CA VAL A 238 -4.87 -4.10 6.95
C VAL A 238 -4.79 -5.59 6.65
N LEU A 239 -4.00 -5.98 5.64
CA LEU A 239 -3.76 -7.40 5.33
C LEU A 239 -2.81 -8.01 6.38
N GLY A 240 -1.79 -7.25 6.75
CA GLY A 240 -0.76 -7.65 7.69
C GLY A 240 0.53 -6.89 7.44
N TRP A 241 1.64 -7.47 7.87
CA TRP A 241 2.96 -6.91 7.60
C TRP A 241 3.98 -8.00 7.29
N VAL A 242 5.08 -7.57 6.67
CA VAL A 242 6.15 -8.44 6.21
C VAL A 242 7.51 -7.97 6.72
N ARG A 243 8.40 -8.93 6.96
CA ARG A 243 9.81 -8.69 7.31
C ARG A 243 10.66 -9.94 7.02
N PRO A 244 12.00 -9.83 6.99
CA PRO A 244 12.86 -10.99 6.82
C PRO A 244 12.69 -12.02 7.93
N PHE A 245 12.98 -13.28 7.62
CA PHE A 245 13.18 -14.29 8.64
C PHE A 245 14.32 -13.85 9.58
N PRO A 246 14.21 -14.09 10.90
CA PRO A 246 15.31 -13.85 11.81
C PRO A 246 16.55 -14.55 11.26
N LYS A 247 17.63 -13.79 11.05
CA LYS A 247 18.91 -14.39 10.68
C LYS A 247 19.24 -15.40 11.76
N ALA A 248 19.44 -16.66 11.40
CA ALA A 248 19.83 -17.68 12.36
C ALA A 248 21.03 -17.12 13.14
N ALA A 249 20.87 -17.00 14.47
CA ALA A 249 21.97 -16.58 15.32
C ALA A 249 23.15 -17.47 14.95
N ALA A 250 24.27 -16.86 14.54
CA ALA A 250 25.46 -17.62 14.18
C ALA A 250 25.75 -18.54 15.35
N ALA A 251 25.54 -19.85 15.15
CA ALA A 251 25.67 -20.83 16.21
C ALA A 251 27.06 -20.64 16.79
N THR A 252 27.12 -20.18 18.04
CA THR A 252 28.38 -20.07 18.76
C THR A 252 28.91 -21.49 18.79
N ALA A 253 29.99 -21.75 18.05
CA ALA A 253 30.58 -23.08 17.97
C ALA A 253 30.78 -23.59 19.41
N PRO A 254 30.34 -24.82 19.75
CA PRO A 254 30.51 -25.32 21.09
C PRO A 254 32.00 -25.28 21.45
N ASP A 255 32.30 -24.62 22.57
CA ASP A 255 33.65 -24.46 23.12
C ASP A 255 34.30 -25.85 23.24
N SER A 256 35.38 -26.07 22.49
CA SER A 256 36.06 -27.37 22.34
C SER A 256 36.87 -27.78 23.57
N ARG A 257 36.59 -27.19 24.74
CA ARG A 257 37.33 -27.36 25.99
C ARG A 257 36.96 -28.62 26.79
N TRP A 258 36.02 -29.44 26.30
CA TRP A 258 35.56 -30.64 27.00
C TRP A 258 36.29 -31.95 26.62
N PHE A 259 37.29 -31.92 25.74
CA PHE A 259 38.03 -33.13 25.30
C PHE A 259 39.48 -33.21 25.79
N THR A 260 39.76 -32.93 27.08
CA THR A 260 41.13 -33.08 27.61
C THR A 260 41.29 -33.97 28.85
N HIS A 261 40.28 -34.72 29.30
CA HIS A 261 40.41 -35.62 30.46
C HIS A 261 39.93 -37.06 30.24
N LEU A 262 40.44 -37.70 29.18
CA LEU A 262 40.47 -39.17 29.08
C LEU A 262 41.82 -39.61 28.49
N ARG A 263 42.87 -39.62 29.32
CA ARG A 263 44.05 -40.47 29.18
C ARG A 263 44.58 -40.82 30.56
#